data_AF-A0A7M2C9A7-F1
#
_entry.id   AF-A0A7M2C9A7-F1
#
_cell.length_a   1.000
_cell.length_b   1.000
_cell.length_c   1.000
_cell.angle_alpha   90.00
_cell.angle_beta   90.00
_cell.angle_gamma   90.00
#
_symmetry.space_group_name_H-M   'P 1'
#
loop_
_entity.id
_entity.type
_entity.pdbx_description
1 polymer ?
#
loop_
_entity_poly.entity_id
_entity_poly.type
_entity_poly.pdbx_seq_one_letter_code
_entity_poly.pdbx_strand_id
1 'polypeptide(L)'
;MATERDMLNLLLERYTAVRRGTISDRWVRAEHVKSSMGYADGDRIADFVAGDKYGGGAAGEKLALHGHEVKVSRADWLTELRDPSKAEAIKQYMHHWWLVVPDASIVKPGELPDGWGLLAPDGNGKLRAKKTAPRLTPEPPPLTFIISLMASAARTAHREPLHRDAPVTFGRRSIRHCGVCMTISPCPIHQPRAAAAAHALKEAS
;
A
#
# COMPACT_ATOMS: atom_id res chain seq x y z
N MET A 1 -7.46 16.56 10.77
CA MET A 1 -6.08 16.17 10.41
C MET A 1 -6.13 14.75 9.86
N ALA A 2 -5.35 14.45 8.83
CA ALA A 2 -5.27 13.08 8.31
C ALA A 2 -4.56 12.18 9.32
N THR A 3 -5.00 10.93 9.42
CA THR A 3 -4.39 9.88 10.25
C THR A 3 -3.51 8.96 9.41
N GLU A 4 -2.67 8.16 10.08
CA GLU A 4 -1.88 7.13 9.40
C GLU A 4 -2.79 6.16 8.63
N ARG A 5 -3.91 5.78 9.24
CA ARG A 5 -4.90 4.89 8.61
C ARG A 5 -5.47 5.47 7.32
N ASP A 6 -5.72 6.78 7.27
CA ASP A 6 -6.17 7.46 6.04
C ASP A 6 -5.11 7.32 4.93
N MET A 7 -3.83 7.51 5.27
CA MET A 7 -2.73 7.36 4.31
C MET A 7 -2.55 5.92 3.83
N LEU A 8 -2.63 4.95 4.74
CA LEU A 8 -2.59 3.53 4.39
C LEU A 8 -3.78 3.13 3.50
N ASN A 9 -4.98 3.68 3.72
CA ASN A 9 -6.14 3.44 2.84
C ASN A 9 -5.90 3.97 1.41
N LEU A 10 -5.28 5.14 1.29
CA LEU A 10 -4.90 5.68 -0.01
C LEU A 10 -3.81 4.83 -0.70
N LEU A 11 -2.87 4.26 0.07
CA LEU A 11 -1.88 3.32 -0.45
C LEU A 11 -2.54 2.03 -0.94
N LEU A 12 -3.46 1.47 -0.17
CA LEU A 12 -4.26 0.33 -0.59
C LEU A 12 -4.99 0.66 -1.92
N GLU A 13 -5.58 1.84 -2.07
CA GLU A 13 -6.27 2.26 -3.31
C GLU A 13 -5.30 2.36 -4.48
N ARG A 14 -4.17 3.05 -4.27
CA ARG A 14 -3.12 3.21 -5.26
C ARG A 14 -2.58 1.86 -5.76
N TYR A 15 -2.38 0.92 -4.85
CA TYR A 15 -1.86 -0.42 -5.14
C TYR A 15 -2.97 -1.46 -5.30
N THR A 16 -4.04 -1.10 -6.01
CA THR A 16 -5.09 -2.04 -6.45
C THR A 16 -5.25 -1.94 -7.96
N ALA A 17 -5.03 -3.04 -8.67
CA ALA A 17 -5.27 -3.11 -10.10
C ALA A 17 -5.73 -4.51 -10.48
N VAL A 18 -7.02 -4.78 -10.26
CA VAL A 18 -7.65 -6.05 -10.59
C VAL A 18 -7.94 -6.11 -12.08
N ARG A 19 -7.43 -7.13 -12.76
CA ARG A 19 -7.73 -7.38 -14.17
C ARG A 19 -9.22 -7.66 -14.34
N ARG A 20 -9.82 -7.00 -15.34
CA ARG A 20 -11.24 -7.17 -15.66
C ARG A 20 -11.55 -8.65 -15.95
N GLY A 21 -12.58 -9.16 -15.27
CA GLY A 21 -13.07 -10.53 -15.45
C GLY A 21 -12.30 -11.60 -14.69
N THR A 22 -11.32 -11.21 -13.87
CA THR A 22 -10.57 -12.13 -13.01
C THR A 22 -10.47 -11.56 -11.58
N ILE A 23 -9.89 -12.34 -10.67
CA ILE A 23 -9.43 -11.92 -9.33
C ILE A 23 -7.95 -11.54 -9.31
N SER A 24 -7.34 -11.44 -10.49
CA SER A 24 -5.90 -11.22 -10.62
C SER A 24 -5.61 -9.75 -10.40
N ASP A 25 -5.30 -9.41 -9.16
CA ASP A 25 -4.74 -8.12 -8.80
C ASP A 25 -3.26 -8.03 -9.21
N ARG A 26 -2.78 -6.89 -9.70
CA ARG A 26 -1.36 -6.67 -9.98
C ARG A 26 -0.49 -6.75 -8.73
N TRP A 27 -1.03 -6.30 -7.61
CA TRP A 27 -0.25 -6.00 -6.43
C TRP A 27 -0.46 -7.03 -5.32
N VAL A 28 0.59 -7.23 -4.52
CA VAL A 28 0.51 -7.78 -3.16
C VAL A 28 0.83 -6.65 -2.21
N ARG A 29 0.13 -6.57 -1.07
CA ARG A 29 0.22 -5.46 -0.12
C ARG A 29 0.45 -6.00 1.28
N ALA A 30 1.28 -5.32 2.06
CA ALA A 30 1.53 -5.63 3.46
C ALA A 30 1.67 -4.32 4.24
N GLU A 31 0.90 -4.19 5.31
CA GLU A 31 0.97 -3.10 6.28
C GLU A 31 1.83 -3.50 7.47
N HIS A 32 2.58 -2.53 8.02
CA HIS A 32 3.39 -2.68 9.24
C HIS A 32 4.33 -3.88 9.19
N VAL A 33 5.23 -3.87 8.21
CA VAL A 33 6.21 -4.94 7.97
C VAL A 33 7.42 -4.73 8.85
N LYS A 34 7.68 -5.66 9.79
CA LYS A 34 8.86 -5.61 10.66
C LYS A 34 10.13 -6.05 9.94
N SER A 35 11.27 -5.46 10.30
CA SER A 35 12.61 -5.82 9.81
C SER A 35 13.03 -7.26 10.17
N SER A 36 12.51 -7.82 11.27
CA SER A 36 12.75 -9.19 11.69
C SER A 36 11.54 -9.78 12.42
N MET A 37 11.61 -11.08 12.72
CA MET A 37 10.62 -11.80 13.52
C MET A 37 11.02 -11.80 15.00
N GLY A 38 10.06 -11.55 15.90
CA GLY A 38 10.26 -11.59 17.35
C GLY A 38 9.99 -10.26 18.06
N TYR A 39 10.44 -10.18 19.31
CA TYR A 39 10.59 -8.95 20.07
C TYR A 39 12.09 -8.69 20.22
N ALA A 40 12.72 -8.20 19.15
CA ALA A 40 14.10 -7.73 19.24
C ALA A 40 14.09 -6.23 19.53
N ASP A 41 14.90 -5.79 20.49
CA ASP A 41 15.14 -4.36 20.69
C ASP A 41 15.68 -3.75 19.41
N GLY A 42 15.06 -2.68 18.94
CA GLY A 42 15.48 -1.98 17.73
C GLY A 42 14.83 -2.46 16.43
N ASP A 43 13.85 -3.37 16.46
CA ASP A 43 13.06 -3.72 15.26
C ASP A 43 12.48 -2.46 14.60
N ARG A 44 12.69 -2.35 13.28
CA ARG A 44 12.14 -1.27 12.45
C ARG A 44 10.90 -1.78 11.72
N ILE A 45 10.01 -0.87 11.36
CA ILE A 45 8.74 -1.18 10.70
C ILE A 45 8.65 -0.32 9.45
N ALA A 46 8.40 -0.93 8.30
CA ALA A 46 7.91 -0.21 7.14
C ALA A 46 6.39 -0.15 7.23
N ASP A 47 5.83 1.04 7.12
CA ASP A 47 4.38 1.24 7.25
C ASP A 47 3.61 0.48 6.17
N PHE A 48 4.17 0.43 4.95
CA PHE A 48 3.55 -0.29 3.85
C PHE A 48 4.57 -0.82 2.83
N VAL A 49 4.39 -2.06 2.41
CA VAL A 49 5.13 -2.68 1.30
C VAL A 49 4.16 -3.14 0.22
N ALA A 50 4.45 -2.79 -1.04
CA ALA A 50 3.77 -3.29 -2.22
C ALA A 50 4.73 -4.09 -3.11
N GLY A 51 4.31 -5.30 -3.49
CA GLY A 51 5.01 -6.13 -4.48
C GLY A 51 4.27 -6.13 -5.82
N ASP A 52 4.98 -5.78 -6.89
CA ASP A 52 4.46 -5.84 -8.25
C ASP A 52 4.60 -7.26 -8.84
N LYS A 53 3.48 -7.93 -9.12
CA LYS A 53 3.47 -9.29 -9.70
C LYS A 53 3.61 -9.31 -11.23
N TYR A 54 3.51 -8.16 -11.89
CA TYR A 54 3.45 -8.09 -13.36
C TYR A 54 4.57 -7.23 -13.97
N GLY A 55 5.68 -7.07 -13.26
CA GLY A 55 6.91 -6.55 -13.85
C GLY A 55 7.40 -7.49 -14.96
N GLY A 56 7.05 -7.18 -16.22
CA GLY A 56 7.51 -7.94 -17.39
C GLY A 56 6.76 -7.71 -18.70
N GLY A 57 6.23 -6.51 -18.97
CA GLY A 57 5.83 -6.16 -20.34
C GLY A 57 7.04 -6.07 -21.28
N ALA A 58 6.82 -6.06 -22.60
CA ALA A 58 7.87 -6.02 -23.65
C ALA A 58 8.89 -4.84 -23.56
N ALA A 59 8.67 -3.91 -22.62
CA ALA A 59 9.55 -2.78 -22.30
C ALA A 59 10.41 -2.99 -21.02
N GLY A 60 10.40 -4.17 -20.37
CA GLY A 60 11.47 -4.57 -19.46
C GLY A 60 11.46 -4.05 -18.02
N GLU A 61 10.35 -3.52 -17.49
CA GLU A 61 10.29 -3.26 -16.04
C GLU A 61 10.21 -4.59 -15.27
N LYS A 62 11.25 -4.88 -14.48
CA LYS A 62 11.40 -6.08 -13.66
C LYS A 62 10.45 -6.05 -12.45
N LEU A 63 10.13 -7.22 -11.89
CA LEU A 63 9.50 -7.36 -10.57
C LEU A 63 10.12 -6.36 -9.56
N ALA A 64 9.28 -5.72 -8.75
CA ALA A 64 9.71 -4.66 -7.85
C ALA A 64 8.97 -4.71 -6.51
N LEU A 65 9.70 -4.33 -5.46
CA LEU A 65 9.19 -4.08 -4.12
C LEU A 65 9.24 -2.58 -3.85
N HIS A 66 8.12 -2.03 -3.41
CA HIS A 66 7.96 -0.63 -3.04
C HIS A 66 7.74 -0.55 -1.54
N GLY A 67 8.72 -0.04 -0.80
CA GLY A 67 8.56 0.29 0.61
C GLY A 67 8.07 1.72 0.79
N HIS A 68 7.30 1.96 1.84
CA HIS A 68 6.70 3.25 2.14
C HIS A 68 6.82 3.56 3.62
N GLU A 69 7.17 4.81 3.88
CA GLU A 69 7.16 5.45 5.18
C GLU A 69 6.05 6.52 5.17
N VAL A 70 5.14 6.48 6.14
CA VAL A 70 4.02 7.40 6.28
C VAL A 70 4.35 8.43 7.37
N LYS A 71 4.25 9.71 7.05
CA LYS A 71 4.37 10.79 8.03
C LYS A 71 3.20 11.76 7.88
N VAL A 72 2.40 11.89 8.95
CA VAL A 72 1.16 12.69 8.91
C VAL A 72 1.35 14.13 9.35
N SER A 73 2.52 14.47 9.86
CA SER A 73 2.85 15.82 10.31
C SER A 73 4.30 16.20 10.02
N ARG A 74 4.56 17.51 10.03
CA ARG A 74 5.91 18.09 9.97
C ARG A 74 6.81 17.59 11.11
N ALA A 75 6.29 17.55 12.34
CA ALA A 75 7.07 17.16 13.50
C ALA A 75 7.51 15.69 13.43
N ASP A 76 6.62 14.83 12.95
CA ASP A 76 6.88 13.42 12.68
C ASP A 76 7.97 13.25 11.60
N TRP A 77 7.84 13.97 10.48
CA TRP A 77 8.86 13.99 9.43
C TRP A 77 10.24 14.46 9.93
N LEU A 78 10.29 15.54 10.70
CA LEU A 78 11.55 16.03 11.29
C LEU A 78 12.14 15.07 12.31
N THR A 79 11.32 14.26 12.98
CA THR A 79 11.80 13.22 13.91
C THR A 79 12.43 12.07 13.15
N GLU A 80 11.87 11.71 12.00
CA GLU A 80 12.43 10.69 11.11
C GLU A 80 13.80 11.11 10.57
N LEU A 81 13.93 12.34 10.10
CA LEU A 81 15.19 12.88 9.56
C LEU A 81 16.35 12.92 10.55
N ARG A 82 16.09 12.89 11.86
CA ARG A 82 17.14 12.88 12.90
C ARG A 82 17.90 11.56 12.96
N ASP A 83 17.31 10.47 12.47
CA ASP A 83 17.94 9.15 12.48
C ASP A 83 17.69 8.42 11.15
N PRO A 84 18.52 8.69 10.12
CA PRO A 84 18.42 8.04 8.82
C PRO A 84 18.52 6.51 8.88
N SER A 85 19.14 5.95 9.92
CA SER A 85 19.33 4.50 10.06
C SER A 85 18.00 3.73 10.15
N LYS A 86 16.93 4.42 10.59
CA LYS A 86 15.58 3.84 10.71
C LYS A 86 15.05 3.32 9.39
N ALA A 87 15.11 4.16 8.35
CA ALA A 87 14.62 3.78 7.04
C ALA A 87 15.56 2.79 6.33
N GLU A 88 16.88 2.98 6.47
CA GLU A 88 17.87 2.13 5.79
C GLU A 88 17.79 0.65 6.19
N ALA A 89 17.32 0.34 7.42
CA ALA A 89 17.13 -1.04 7.89
C ALA A 89 16.19 -1.88 7.01
N ILE A 90 15.22 -1.26 6.33
CA ILE A 90 14.27 -1.97 5.45
C ILE A 90 14.40 -1.50 4.00
N LYS A 91 14.71 -0.21 3.76
CA LYS A 91 14.89 0.37 2.42
C LYS A 91 15.93 -0.40 1.60
N GLN A 92 16.98 -0.93 2.22
CA GLN A 92 18.00 -1.75 1.55
C GLN A 92 17.43 -2.99 0.84
N TYR A 93 16.25 -3.47 1.22
CA TYR A 93 15.57 -4.62 0.58
C TYR A 93 14.51 -4.20 -0.45
N MET A 94 14.39 -2.90 -0.77
CA MET A 94 13.35 -2.36 -1.63
C MET A 94 13.91 -1.81 -2.94
N HIS A 95 13.13 -1.97 -4.01
CA HIS A 95 13.47 -1.39 -5.31
C HIS A 95 13.08 0.09 -5.37
N HIS A 96 12.06 0.49 -4.62
CA HIS A 96 11.65 1.87 -4.49
C HIS A 96 11.30 2.16 -3.04
N TRP A 97 11.64 3.35 -2.58
CA TRP A 97 11.29 3.82 -1.24
C TRP A 97 10.57 5.16 -1.32
N TRP A 98 9.41 5.25 -0.68
CA TRP A 98 8.52 6.39 -0.78
C TRP A 98 8.22 6.98 0.58
N LEU A 99 8.37 8.29 0.72
CA LEU A 99 7.71 9.03 1.78
C LEU A 99 6.26 9.33 1.34
N VAL A 100 5.31 9.12 2.24
CA VAL A 100 3.88 9.33 2.00
C VAL A 100 3.35 10.32 3.02
N VAL A 101 2.83 11.45 2.55
CA VAL A 101 2.35 12.55 3.41
C VAL A 101 0.97 13.02 2.96
N PRO A 102 0.13 13.55 3.88
CA PRO A 102 -1.18 14.09 3.53
C PRO A 102 -1.11 15.40 2.75
N ASP A 103 -0.01 16.15 2.90
CA ASP A 103 0.27 17.38 2.16
C ASP A 103 1.77 17.43 1.82
N ALA A 104 2.09 17.68 0.55
CA ALA A 104 3.46 17.81 0.07
C ALA A 104 4.23 18.94 0.78
N SER A 105 3.54 19.96 1.31
CA SER A 105 4.14 21.08 2.05
C SER A 105 4.82 20.67 3.36
N ILE A 106 4.53 19.45 3.88
CA ILE A 106 5.20 18.85 5.04
C ILE A 106 6.72 18.72 4.80
N VAL A 107 7.12 18.47 3.54
CA VAL A 107 8.50 18.26 3.13
C VAL A 107 9.01 19.51 2.42
N LYS A 108 9.98 20.20 3.03
CA LYS A 108 10.57 21.39 2.44
C LYS A 108 11.63 21.02 1.38
N PRO A 109 11.92 21.93 0.44
CA PRO A 109 13.01 21.74 -0.51
C PRO A 109 14.32 21.38 0.19
N GLY A 110 15.00 20.35 -0.30
CA GLY A 110 16.27 19.85 0.25
C GLY A 110 16.13 18.86 1.42
N GLU A 111 14.94 18.60 1.94
CA GLU A 111 14.77 17.68 3.07
C GLU A 111 14.64 16.22 2.66
N LEU A 112 14.08 15.93 1.48
CA LEU A 112 13.84 14.55 1.06
C LEU A 112 15.17 13.86 0.69
N PRO A 113 15.58 12.77 1.39
CA PRO A 113 16.85 12.13 1.16
C PRO A 113 17.00 11.55 -0.25
N ASP A 114 18.25 11.31 -0.65
CA ASP A 114 18.55 10.66 -1.92
C ASP A 114 18.05 9.21 -1.95
N GLY A 115 17.56 8.79 -3.11
CA GLY A 115 16.94 7.49 -3.29
C GLY A 115 15.45 7.42 -2.89
N TRP A 116 14.88 8.51 -2.34
CA TRP A 116 13.47 8.55 -1.94
C TRP A 116 12.59 9.22 -2.99
N GLY A 117 11.36 8.70 -3.13
CA GLY A 117 10.25 9.40 -3.75
C GLY A 117 9.31 10.04 -2.73
N LEU A 118 8.41 10.89 -3.21
CA LEU A 118 7.39 11.55 -2.41
C LEU A 118 6.01 11.32 -3.03
N LEU A 119 5.10 10.72 -2.26
CA LEU A 119 3.68 10.60 -2.57
C LEU A 119 2.87 11.55 -1.70
N ALA A 120 1.95 12.29 -2.32
CA ALA A 120 0.94 13.06 -1.62
C ALA A 120 -0.38 13.07 -2.42
N PRO A 121 -1.54 13.22 -1.77
CA PRO A 121 -2.81 13.38 -2.46
C PRO A 121 -2.79 14.54 -3.47
N ASP A 122 -3.48 14.37 -4.59
CA ASP A 122 -3.84 15.48 -5.48
C ASP A 122 -5.18 16.13 -5.03
N GLY A 123 -5.65 17.13 -5.78
CA GLY A 123 -6.92 17.80 -5.48
C GLY A 123 -8.15 16.89 -5.55
N ASN A 124 -8.02 15.67 -6.09
CA ASN A 124 -9.07 14.66 -6.13
C ASN A 124 -8.90 13.60 -5.03
N GLY A 125 -7.98 13.82 -4.08
CA GLY A 125 -7.68 12.89 -2.99
C GLY A 125 -6.88 11.66 -3.39
N LYS A 126 -6.37 11.57 -4.64
CA LYS A 126 -5.61 10.39 -5.08
C LYS A 126 -4.12 10.57 -4.84
N LEU A 127 -3.44 9.55 -4.31
CA LEU A 127 -1.98 9.60 -4.14
C LEU A 127 -1.26 9.70 -5.50
N ARG A 128 -0.49 10.78 -5.67
CA ARG A 128 0.36 11.04 -6.83
C ARG A 128 1.82 11.25 -6.41
N ALA A 129 2.74 10.84 -7.28
CA ALA A 129 4.15 11.15 -7.12
C ALA A 129 4.37 12.66 -7.31
N LYS A 130 4.86 13.32 -6.27
CA LYS A 130 5.36 14.70 -6.32
C LYS A 130 6.86 14.73 -6.63
N LYS A 131 7.58 13.69 -6.20
CA LYS A 131 8.93 13.34 -6.66
C LYS A 131 8.96 11.83 -6.89
N THR A 132 9.43 11.40 -8.05
CA THR A 132 9.52 9.97 -8.39
C THR A 132 10.62 9.30 -7.56
N ALA A 133 10.34 8.14 -6.98
CA ALA A 133 11.39 7.32 -6.38
C ALA A 133 12.25 6.69 -7.48
N PRO A 134 13.58 6.86 -7.48
CA PRO A 134 14.45 6.13 -8.39
C PRO A 134 14.35 4.62 -8.10
N ARG A 135 14.77 3.80 -9.07
CA ARG A 135 14.90 2.36 -8.86
C ARG A 135 16.25 2.06 -8.23
N LEU A 136 16.23 1.45 -7.05
CA LEU A 136 17.38 1.01 -6.28
C LEU A 136 17.77 -0.44 -6.64
N THR A 137 18.95 -0.85 -6.19
CA THR A 137 19.43 -2.24 -6.25
C THR A 137 19.33 -2.84 -4.85
N PRO A 138 18.34 -3.70 -4.58
CA PRO A 138 18.16 -4.26 -3.25
C PRO A 138 19.26 -5.26 -2.87
N GLU A 139 19.59 -5.30 -1.60
CA GLU A 139 20.32 -6.40 -0.99
C GLU A 139 19.42 -7.64 -0.85
N PRO A 140 19.98 -8.87 -0.82
CA PRO A 140 19.21 -10.07 -0.54
C PRO A 140 18.60 -10.01 0.88
N PRO A 141 17.27 -10.07 1.03
CA PRO A 141 16.66 -10.01 2.36
C PRO A 141 16.93 -11.28 3.16
N PRO A 142 17.14 -11.17 4.49
CA PRO A 142 17.24 -12.34 5.35
C PRO A 142 15.89 -13.09 5.40
N LEU A 143 15.95 -14.40 5.65
CA LEU A 143 14.76 -15.26 5.73
C LEU A 143 13.74 -14.76 6.78
N THR A 144 14.21 -14.19 7.88
CA THR A 144 13.37 -13.60 8.92
C THR A 144 12.53 -12.43 8.38
N PHE A 145 13.12 -11.55 7.57
CA PHE A 145 12.39 -10.46 6.91
C PHE A 145 11.37 -11.00 5.90
N ILE A 146 11.75 -12.01 5.10
CA ILE A 146 10.84 -12.64 4.14
C ILE A 146 9.60 -13.20 4.85
N ILE A 147 9.79 -13.94 5.95
CA ILE A 147 8.68 -14.49 6.74
C ILE A 147 7.82 -13.38 7.35
N SER A 148 8.44 -12.32 7.89
CA SER A 148 7.74 -11.13 8.41
C SER A 148 6.87 -10.45 7.36
N LEU A 149 7.39 -10.27 6.14
CA LEU A 149 6.67 -9.70 5.00
C LEU A 149 5.49 -10.59 4.60
N MET A 150 5.68 -11.91 4.49
CA MET A 150 4.61 -12.85 4.16
C MET A 150 3.49 -12.86 5.22
N ALA A 151 3.85 -12.90 6.51
CA ALA A 151 2.90 -12.85 7.60
C ALA A 151 2.10 -11.54 7.61
N SER A 152 2.77 -10.42 7.29
CA SER A 152 2.14 -9.11 7.22
C SER A 152 1.20 -8.99 6.02
N ALA A 153 1.58 -9.53 4.86
CA ALA A 153 0.71 -9.58 3.69
C ALA A 153 -0.58 -10.39 3.95
N ALA A 154 -0.46 -11.56 4.59
CA ALA A 154 -1.61 -12.38 4.97
C ALA A 154 -2.54 -11.61 5.94
N ARG A 155 -1.97 -10.96 6.96
CA ARG A 155 -2.72 -10.14 7.92
C ARG A 155 -3.44 -8.98 7.23
N THR A 156 -2.77 -8.26 6.34
CA THR A 156 -3.34 -7.15 5.59
C THR A 156 -4.50 -7.62 4.71
N ALA A 157 -4.36 -8.73 3.99
CA ALA A 157 -5.44 -9.30 3.18
C ALA A 157 -6.69 -9.66 4.02
N HIS A 158 -6.52 -10.18 5.23
CA HIS A 158 -7.62 -10.48 6.14
C HIS A 158 -8.28 -9.23 6.74
N ARG A 159 -7.52 -8.16 6.96
CA ARG A 159 -8.04 -6.91 7.57
C ARG A 159 -8.57 -5.91 6.57
N GLU A 160 -8.12 -5.96 5.31
CA GLU A 160 -8.52 -5.01 4.27
C GLU A 160 -10.05 -4.85 4.15
N PRO A 161 -10.87 -5.92 4.15
CA PRO A 161 -12.34 -5.80 4.12
C PRO A 161 -12.95 -5.06 5.33
N LEU A 162 -12.25 -5.01 6.48
CA LEU A 162 -12.71 -4.25 7.65
C LEU A 162 -12.59 -2.75 7.40
N HIS A 163 -11.58 -2.33 6.64
CA HIS A 163 -11.26 -0.92 6.42
C HIS A 163 -11.90 -0.36 5.15
N ARG A 164 -12.07 -1.16 4.10
CA ARG A 164 -12.68 -0.74 2.83
C ARG A 164 -13.30 -1.91 2.06
N ASP A 165 -14.23 -1.60 1.16
CA ASP A 165 -14.82 -2.64 0.31
C ASP A 165 -13.80 -3.10 -0.73
N ALA A 166 -13.77 -4.41 -0.97
CA ALA A 166 -13.00 -4.99 -2.05
C ALA A 166 -13.41 -4.38 -3.41
N PRO A 167 -12.46 -4.23 -4.35
CA PRO A 167 -12.74 -3.67 -5.67
C PRO A 167 -13.79 -4.49 -6.41
N VAL A 168 -14.52 -3.83 -7.31
CA VAL A 168 -15.45 -4.50 -8.24
C VAL A 168 -14.69 -4.90 -9.50
N THR A 169 -14.95 -6.12 -9.98
CA THR A 169 -14.58 -6.58 -11.32
C THR A 169 -15.83 -6.88 -12.14
N PHE A 170 -15.70 -7.02 -13.44
CA PHE A 170 -16.82 -7.28 -14.34
C PHE A 170 -16.64 -8.63 -15.03
N GLY A 171 -17.63 -9.51 -14.86
CA GLY A 171 -17.66 -10.82 -15.50
C GLY A 171 -18.21 -10.76 -16.93
N ARG A 172 -18.58 -11.92 -17.47
CA ARG A 172 -19.34 -11.99 -18.74
C ARG A 172 -20.66 -11.20 -18.60
N ARG A 173 -21.10 -10.54 -19.67
CA ARG A 173 -22.34 -9.72 -19.73
C ARG A 173 -22.37 -8.50 -18.79
N SER A 174 -21.22 -7.95 -18.42
CA SER A 174 -21.12 -6.73 -17.59
C SER A 174 -21.72 -6.84 -16.18
N ILE A 175 -21.93 -8.06 -15.67
CA ILE A 175 -22.36 -8.27 -14.28
C ILE A 175 -21.20 -7.92 -13.34
N ARG A 176 -21.49 -7.11 -12.31
CA ARG A 176 -20.53 -6.74 -11.26
C ARG A 176 -20.26 -7.92 -10.35
N HIS A 177 -18.99 -8.24 -10.15
CA HIS A 177 -18.52 -9.26 -9.23
C HIS A 177 -17.52 -8.67 -8.25
N CYS A 178 -17.40 -9.30 -7.09
CA CYS A 178 -16.36 -9.00 -6.12
C CYS A 178 -14.99 -9.36 -6.70
N GLY A 179 -14.05 -8.43 -6.68
CA GLY A 179 -12.69 -8.61 -7.19
C GLY A 179 -11.81 -9.56 -6.37
N VAL A 180 -12.29 -10.02 -5.21
CA VAL A 180 -11.58 -10.99 -4.35
C VAL A 180 -12.11 -12.41 -4.54
N CYS A 181 -13.43 -12.61 -4.54
CA CYS A 181 -14.04 -13.95 -4.53
C CYS A 181 -14.94 -14.27 -5.73
N MET A 182 -15.08 -13.36 -6.70
CA MET A 182 -15.95 -13.51 -7.89
C MET A 182 -17.42 -13.78 -7.64
N THR A 183 -17.93 -13.63 -6.41
CA THR A 183 -19.37 -13.64 -6.19
C THR A 183 -20.00 -12.36 -6.74
N ILE A 184 -21.31 -12.36 -6.99
CA ILE A 184 -22.03 -11.15 -7.41
C ILE A 184 -21.81 -10.02 -6.39
N SER A 185 -21.55 -8.82 -6.88
CA SER A 185 -21.36 -7.63 -6.06
C SER A 185 -22.71 -6.92 -5.80
N PRO A 186 -22.97 -6.42 -4.57
CA PRO A 186 -22.06 -6.42 -3.42
C PRO A 186 -21.94 -7.80 -2.75
N CYS A 187 -20.70 -8.23 -2.49
CA CYS A 187 -20.40 -9.42 -1.71
C CYS A 187 -20.51 -9.09 -0.20
N PRO A 188 -21.28 -9.84 0.61
CA PRO A 188 -21.46 -9.51 2.03
C PRO A 188 -20.18 -9.63 2.87
N ILE A 189 -19.23 -10.48 2.45
CA ILE A 189 -17.99 -10.72 3.19
C ILE A 189 -16.94 -9.66 2.85
N HIS A 190 -16.74 -9.39 1.57
CA HIS A 190 -15.64 -8.54 1.09
C HIS A 190 -16.06 -7.12 0.76
N GLN A 191 -17.38 -6.85 0.66
CA GLN A 191 -17.94 -5.54 0.35
C GLN A 191 -19.07 -5.18 1.34
N PRO A 192 -18.83 -5.28 2.66
CA PRO A 192 -19.89 -5.16 3.67
C PRO A 192 -20.58 -3.78 3.67
N ARG A 193 -19.87 -2.68 3.36
CA ARG A 193 -20.48 -1.34 3.32
C ARG A 193 -21.44 -1.20 2.15
N ALA A 194 -21.02 -1.61 0.95
CA ALA A 194 -21.88 -1.64 -0.23
C ALA A 194 -23.07 -2.60 -0.07
N ALA A 195 -22.87 -3.74 0.61
CA ALA A 195 -23.94 -4.67 0.92
C ALA A 195 -25.00 -4.03 1.85
N ALA A 196 -24.56 -3.37 2.92
CA ALA A 196 -25.43 -2.64 3.83
C ALA A 196 -26.19 -1.50 3.12
N ALA A 197 -25.51 -0.71 2.30
CA ALA A 197 -26.13 0.36 1.52
C ALA A 197 -27.19 -0.17 0.54
N ALA A 198 -26.93 -1.30 -0.12
CA ALA A 198 -27.90 -1.94 -1.01
C ALA A 198 -29.12 -2.50 -0.27
N HIS A 199 -28.96 -2.96 0.97
CA HIS A 199 -30.09 -3.38 1.81
C HIS A 199 -30.99 -2.20 2.17
N ALA A 200 -30.39 -1.11 2.68
CA ALA A 200 -31.12 0.09 3.06
C ALA A 200 -31.94 0.69 1.91
N LEU A 201 -31.42 0.64 0.67
CA LEU A 201 -32.14 1.10 -0.51
C LEU A 201 -33.38 0.26 -0.85
N LYS A 202 -33.35 -1.05 -0.58
CA LYS A 202 -34.50 -1.94 -0.82
C LYS A 202 -35.59 -1.77 0.24
N GLU A 203 -35.21 -1.45 1.47
CA GLU A 203 -36.18 -1.16 2.55
C GLU A 203 -36.89 0.18 2.34
N ALA A 204 -36.27 1.09 1.58
CA ALA A 204 -36.82 2.41 1.26
C ALA A 204 -37.69 2.45 -0.01
N SER A 205 -37.82 1.33 -0.74
CA SER A 205 -38.58 1.19 -2.00
C SER A 205 -39.83 0.35 -1.84
#